data_AF-A0A522R130-F1
#
_entry.id   AF-A0A522R130-F1
#
_cell.length_a   1.000
_cell.length_b   1.000
_cell.length_c   1.000
_cell.angle_alpha   90.00
_cell.angle_beta   90.00
_cell.angle_gamma   90.00
#
_symmetry.space_group_name_H-M   'P 1'
#
loop_
_entity.id
_entity.type
_entity.pdbx_description
1 polymer ?
#
loop_
_entity_poly.entity_id
_entity_poly.type
_entity_poly.pdbx_seq_one_letter_code
_entity_poly.pdbx_strand_id
1 'polypeptide(L)' 'MARAIEDVALALRGTISAEHGIGLLKRDALKRMRSATEIDVMRTMKQALDPHGLLNPDKVF' A
#
# COMPACT_ATOMS: atom_id res chain seq x y z
N MET A 1 17.46 -1.54 5.68
CA MET A 1 17.12 -2.13 6.99
C MET A 1 15.62 -2.40 7.12
N ALA A 2 14.73 -1.42 6.90
CA ALA A 2 13.28 -1.61 6.96
C ALA A 2 12.75 -2.79 6.11
N ARG A 3 13.19 -2.91 4.86
CA ARG A 3 12.77 -3.99 3.96
C ARG A 3 13.04 -5.40 4.50
N ALA A 4 14.21 -5.64 5.09
CA ALA A 4 14.55 -6.95 5.63
C ALA A 4 13.62 -7.34 6.80
N ILE A 5 13.24 -6.36 7.63
CA ILE A 5 12.29 -6.55 8.73
C ILE A 5 10.88 -6.81 8.18
N GLU A 6 10.48 -6.06 7.14
CA GLU A 6 9.19 -6.26 6.46
C GLU A 6 9.08 -7.65 5.83
N ASP A 7 10.14 -8.13 5.18
CA ASP A 7 10.17 -9.48 4.58
C ASP A 7 9.99 -10.56 5.64
N VAL A 8 10.64 -10.43 6.81
CA VAL A 8 10.45 -11.33 7.95
C VAL A 8 9.01 -11.27 8.47
N ALA A 9 8.45 -10.07 8.64
CA ALA A 9 7.08 -9.90 9.10
C ALA A 9 6.08 -10.58 8.15
N LEU A 10 6.25 -10.40 6.83
CA LEU A 10 5.40 -11.03 5.82
C LEU A 10 5.54 -12.56 5.80
N ALA A 11 6.77 -13.08 5.93
CA ALA A 11 7.01 -14.53 6.02
C ALA A 11 6.30 -15.18 7.22
N LEU A 12 6.15 -14.44 8.31
CA LEU A 12 5.40 -14.86 9.51
C LEU A 12 3.89 -14.59 9.42
N ARG A 13 3.37 -14.21 8.24
CA ARG A 13 1.96 -13.81 8.01
C ARG A 13 1.53 -12.59 8.83
N GLY A 14 2.48 -11.72 9.19
CA GLY A 14 2.24 -10.43 9.82
C GLY A 14 1.92 -9.33 8.80
N THR A 15 1.87 -8.08 9.29
CA THR A 15 1.64 -6.88 8.48
C THR A 15 2.79 -5.88 8.62
N ILE A 16 3.07 -5.13 7.56
CA ILE A 16 4.04 -4.02 7.55
C ILE A 16 3.50 -2.75 8.23
N SER A 17 2.19 -2.69 8.46
CA SER A 17 1.53 -1.58 9.15
C SER A 17 0.26 -2.07 9.83
N ALA A 18 0.15 -1.82 11.14
CA ALA A 18 -1.07 -2.09 11.91
C ALA A 18 -2.03 -0.89 11.83
N GLU A 19 -1.57 0.29 12.27
CA GLU A 19 -2.39 1.51 12.39
C GLU A 19 -1.77 2.75 11.73
N HIS A 20 -0.45 2.77 11.57
CA HIS A 20 0.30 3.95 11.09
C HIS A 20 0.10 4.25 9.60
N GLY A 21 -0.56 3.37 8.85
CA GLY A 21 -0.80 3.51 7.42
C GLY A 21 0.40 3.18 6.54
N ILE A 22 0.24 3.41 5.23
CA ILE A 22 1.24 3.07 4.19
C ILE A 22 2.09 4.29 3.87
N GLY A 23 1.46 5.37 3.40
CA GLY A 23 2.13 6.59 2.95
C GLY A 23 3.23 6.33 1.91
N LEU A 24 4.08 7.33 1.68
CA LEU A 24 5.19 7.20 0.73
C LEU A 24 6.19 6.11 1.14
N LEU A 25 6.44 5.98 2.44
CA LEU A 25 7.49 5.12 2.97
C LEU A 25 7.23 3.62 2.70
N LYS A 26 5.98 3.17 2.82
CA LYS A 26 5.62 1.75 2.70
C LYS A 26 4.91 1.42 1.38
N ARG A 27 4.85 2.36 0.43
CA ARG A 27 4.14 2.19 -0.85
C ARG A 27 4.62 0.96 -1.63
N ASP A 28 5.94 0.75 -1.70
CA ASP A 28 6.49 -0.41 -2.41
C ASP A 28 6.31 -1.73 -1.63
N ALA A 29 6.20 -1.64 -0.30
CA ALA A 29 5.89 -2.77 0.55
C ALA A 29 4.41 -3.20 0.41
N LEU A 30 3.49 -2.26 0.20
CA LEU A 30 2.08 -2.56 -0.08
C LEU A 30 1.91 -3.50 -1.29
N LYS A 31 2.69 -3.27 -2.36
CA LYS A 31 2.67 -4.11 -3.59
C LYS A 31 3.11 -5.56 -3.35
N ARG A 32 3.89 -5.82 -2.28
CA ARG A 32 4.31 -7.17 -1.90
C ARG A 32 3.30 -7.86 -0.98
N MET A 33 2.51 -7.09 -0.24
CA MET A 33 1.56 -7.60 0.76
C MET A 33 0.16 -7.84 0.18
N ARG A 34 -0.19 -7.15 -0.91
CA ARG A 34 -1.50 -7.23 -1.56
C ARG A 34 -1.39 -7.87 -2.93
N SER A 35 -2.40 -8.65 -3.30
CA SER A 35 -2.56 -9.17 -4.65
C SER A 35 -2.76 -8.02 -5.64
N ALA A 36 -2.44 -8.28 -6.91
CA ALA A 36 -2.68 -7.31 -7.99
C ALA A 36 -4.17 -6.91 -8.05
N THR A 37 -5.08 -7.85 -7.83
CA THR A 37 -6.53 -7.61 -7.80
C THR A 37 -6.94 -6.65 -6.68
N GLU A 38 -6.42 -6.83 -5.46
CA GLU A 38 -6.70 -5.89 -4.35
C GLU A 38 -6.21 -4.48 -4.68
N ILE A 39 -5.02 -4.35 -5.28
CA ILE A 39 -4.45 -3.07 -5.71
C ILE A 39 -5.33 -2.40 -6.78
N ASP A 40 -5.80 -3.16 -7.76
CA ASP A 40 -6.65 -2.62 -8.84
C ASP A 40 -8.02 -2.20 -8.34
N VAL A 41 -8.60 -2.91 -7.37
CA VAL A 41 -9.82 -2.47 -6.68
C VAL A 41 -9.59 -1.12 -5.98
N MET A 42 -8.49 -0.98 -5.23
CA MET A 42 -8.17 0.28 -4.55
C MET A 42 -7.98 1.44 -5.54
N ARG A 43 -7.29 1.22 -6.67
CA ARG A 43 -7.13 2.22 -7.74
C ARG A 43 -8.46 2.58 -8.38
N THR A 44 -9.31 1.59 -8.65
CA THR A 44 -10.64 1.81 -9.24
C THR A 44 -11.48 2.71 -8.34
N MET A 45 -11.49 2.43 -7.03
CA MET A 45 -12.18 3.26 -6.06
C MET A 45 -11.59 4.69 -6.00
N LYS A 46 -10.26 4.82 -6.01
CA LYS A 46 -9.58 6.12 -6.03
C LYS A 46 -9.98 6.93 -7.27
N GLN A 47 -9.98 6.32 -8.45
CA GLN A 47 -10.34 7.00 -9.69
C GLN A 47 -11.81 7.40 -9.74
N ALA A 48 -12.70 6.57 -9.18
CA ALA A 48 -14.13 6.89 -9.10
C ALA A 48 -14.43 8.07 -8.17
N LEU A 49 -13.68 8.18 -7.07
CA LEU A 49 -13.88 9.24 -6.05
C LEU A 49 -13.08 10.51 -6.33
N ASP A 50 -11.92 10.40 -6.98
CA ASP A 50 -11.00 11.49 -7.24
C ASP A 50 -10.44 11.42 -8.67
N PRO A 51 -11.29 11.63 -9.69
CA PRO A 51 -10.90 11.47 -11.09
C PRO A 51 -9.83 12.47 -11.57
N HIS A 52 -9.63 13.56 -10.82
CA HIS A 52 -8.62 14.58 -11.09
C HIS A 52 -7.36 14.44 -10.22
N GLY A 53 -7.31 13.45 -9.33
CA GLY A 53 -6.12 13.16 -8.52
C GLY A 53 -5.76 14.24 -7.49
N LEU A 54 -6.73 15.01 -6.99
CA LEU A 54 -6.51 16.13 -6.09
C LEU A 54 -6.30 15.71 -4.62
N LEU A 55 -6.86 14.57 -4.23
CA LEU A 55 -6.85 14.11 -2.84
C LEU A 55 -5.55 13.36 -2.53
N ASN A 56 -4.55 14.09 -2.04
CA ASN A 56 -3.30 13.56 -1.48
C ASN A 56 -2.54 12.66 -2.49
N PRO A 57 -2.05 13.25 -3.60
CA PRO A 57 -1.42 12.51 -4.68
C PRO A 57 -0.18 11.72 -4.23
N ASP A 58 0.08 10.62 -4.94
CA ASP A 58 1.28 9.76 -4.86
C ASP A 58 1.48 8.96 -3.56
N LYS A 59 0.68 9.19 -2.51
CA LYS A 59 0.87 8.52 -1.21
C LYS A 59 0.70 7.01 -1.27
N VAL A 60 -0.16 6.52 -2.15
CA VAL A 60 -0.41 5.07 -2.33
C VAL A 60 -0.37 4.71 -3.80
N PHE A 61 -1.06 5.50 -4.64
CA PHE A 61 -1.08 5.39 -6.09
C PHE A 61 -0.72 6.72 -6.72
#